data_AF-A0A9D8W3B8-F1
#
_entry.id   AF-A0A9D8W3B8-F1
#
_cell.length_a   1.000
_cell.length_b   1.000
_cell.length_c   1.000
_cell.angle_alpha   90.00
_cell.angle_beta   90.00
_cell.angle_gamma   90.00
#
_symmetry.space_group_name_H-M   'P 1'
#
loop_
_entity.id
_entity.type
_entity.pdbx_description
1 polymer ?
#
loop_
_entity_poly.entity_id
_entity_poly.type
_entity_poly.pdbx_seq_one_letter_code
_entity_poly.pdbx_strand_id
1 'polypeptide(L)'
;MAPPNFDWEQDGLRKHDFISFNKAILLNLINRINRETAQQTNKPVIEITLEDVCAIFNAEAGLTPGGYVDTTHIHSLGEHGVLPLPKNIDFWVDSAPSWHQPMSVDTNLYYFFSYCASIKNKAFKVIEFLHLYRALFEQEFSKNDRRMQALILAGVIHGYFEVGTYRSKTVPLGYLLDNYRSGTRLAQMMGNTDYDRAGAAILANRERNLLVGMGWATEP
;
A
#
# COMPACT_ATOMS: atom_id res chain seq x y z
N MET A 1 -3.16 -9.43 -17.62
CA MET A 1 -2.01 -9.16 -18.53
C MET A 1 -0.76 -9.76 -17.91
N ALA A 2 0.22 -10.17 -18.71
CA ALA A 2 1.48 -10.69 -18.17
C ALA A 2 2.32 -9.55 -17.55
N PRO A 3 3.04 -9.81 -16.43
CA PRO A 3 4.00 -8.86 -15.89
C PRO A 3 5.03 -8.42 -16.94
N PRO A 4 5.49 -7.16 -16.90
CA PRO A 4 6.69 -6.76 -17.63
C PRO A 4 7.91 -7.57 -17.18
N ASN A 5 8.94 -7.61 -18.02
CA ASN A 5 10.28 -8.03 -17.64
C ASN A 5 11.13 -6.77 -17.53
N PHE A 6 11.65 -6.47 -16.35
CA PHE A 6 12.54 -5.32 -16.12
C PHE A 6 13.87 -5.79 -15.54
N ASP A 7 14.93 -5.06 -15.89
CA ASP A 7 16.27 -5.30 -15.36
C ASP A 7 16.43 -4.59 -14.01
N TRP A 8 15.89 -5.17 -12.94
CA TRP A 8 16.01 -4.64 -11.58
C TRP A 8 17.44 -4.79 -11.04
N GLU A 9 18.00 -3.72 -10.49
CA GLU A 9 19.13 -3.82 -9.58
C GLU A 9 18.62 -4.29 -8.21
N GLN A 10 19.08 -5.44 -7.75
CA GLN A 10 18.52 -6.13 -6.58
C GLN A 10 19.58 -6.58 -5.58
N ASP A 11 20.85 -6.63 -5.98
CA ASP A 11 21.88 -7.28 -5.18
C ASP A 11 22.43 -6.34 -4.11
N GLY A 12 22.30 -6.74 -2.84
CA GLY A 12 22.93 -6.04 -1.72
C GLY A 12 22.38 -4.64 -1.44
N LEU A 13 21.17 -4.31 -1.93
CA LEU A 13 20.56 -3.00 -1.73
C LEU A 13 19.74 -2.92 -0.44
N ARG A 14 19.84 -1.80 0.28
CA ARG A 14 18.85 -1.44 1.32
C ARG A 14 17.62 -0.84 0.66
N LYS A 15 16.52 -0.66 1.42
CA LYS A 15 15.24 -0.18 0.85
C LYS A 15 15.37 1.15 0.08
N HIS A 16 16.08 2.11 0.66
CA HIS A 16 16.33 3.41 0.02
C HIS A 16 17.13 3.25 -1.27
N ASP A 17 18.25 2.53 -1.21
CA ASP A 17 19.08 2.27 -2.38
C ASP A 17 18.30 1.55 -3.49
N PHE A 18 17.47 0.57 -3.13
CA PHE A 18 16.60 -0.14 -4.09
C PHE A 18 15.67 0.81 -4.83
N ILE A 19 15.00 1.71 -4.11
CA ILE A 19 14.14 2.73 -4.71
C ILE A 19 14.96 3.67 -5.59
N SER A 20 16.10 4.15 -5.11
CA SER A 20 16.95 5.12 -5.81
C SER A 20 17.53 4.54 -7.12
N PHE A 21 18.13 3.35 -7.08
CA PHE A 21 18.69 2.70 -8.26
C PHE A 21 17.62 2.31 -9.29
N ASN A 22 16.42 1.93 -8.84
CA ASN A 22 15.36 1.46 -9.73
C ASN A 22 14.28 2.51 -10.02
N LYS A 23 14.50 3.79 -9.68
CA LYS A 23 13.48 4.84 -9.75
C LYS A 23 12.85 4.99 -11.14
N ALA A 24 13.66 4.94 -12.19
CA ALA A 24 13.17 5.03 -13.57
C ALA A 24 12.29 3.82 -13.95
N ILE A 25 12.67 2.62 -13.51
CA ILE A 25 11.90 1.38 -13.72
C ILE A 25 10.57 1.47 -12.96
N LEU A 26 10.59 1.93 -11.70
CA LEU A 26 9.40 2.14 -10.88
C LEU A 26 8.43 3.13 -11.53
N LEU A 27 8.92 4.26 -12.05
CA LEU A 27 8.10 5.23 -12.76
C LEU A 27 7.45 4.63 -14.02
N ASN A 28 8.19 3.82 -14.78
CA ASN A 28 7.64 3.11 -15.94
C ASN A 28 6.55 2.10 -15.55
N LEU A 29 6.77 1.36 -14.45
CA LEU A 29 5.79 0.44 -13.90
C LEU A 29 4.52 1.17 -13.43
N ILE A 30 4.67 2.27 -12.67
CA ILE A 30 3.56 3.12 -12.21
C ILE A 30 2.74 3.63 -13.39
N ASN A 31 3.39 4.21 -14.40
CA ASN A 31 2.72 4.74 -15.59
C ASN A 31 1.94 3.65 -16.34
N ARG A 32 2.53 2.44 -16.43
CA ARG A 32 1.86 1.29 -17.03
C ARG A 32 0.61 0.89 -16.23
N ILE A 33 0.73 0.74 -14.91
CA ILE A 33 -0.40 0.35 -14.04
C ILE A 33 -1.52 1.38 -14.10
N ASN A 34 -1.20 2.67 -14.05
CA ASN A 34 -2.20 3.74 -14.15
C ASN A 34 -2.95 3.69 -15.49
N ARG A 35 -2.25 3.46 -16.60
CA ARG A 35 -2.86 3.29 -17.93
C ARG A 35 -3.76 2.04 -18.00
N GLU A 36 -3.29 0.91 -17.48
CA GLU A 36 -4.08 -0.33 -17.46
C GLU A 36 -5.33 -0.17 -16.57
N THR A 37 -5.20 0.51 -15.43
CA THR A 37 -6.33 0.84 -14.54
C THR A 37 -7.34 1.72 -15.26
N ALA A 38 -6.90 2.72 -16.02
CA ALA A 38 -7.77 3.59 -16.82
C ALA A 38 -8.57 2.85 -17.88
N GLN A 39 -8.03 1.77 -18.44
CA GLN A 39 -8.74 0.94 -19.41
C GLN A 39 -9.84 0.07 -18.77
N GLN A 40 -9.78 -0.15 -17.46
CA GLN A 40 -10.70 -1.02 -16.73
C GLN A 40 -11.88 -0.26 -16.09
N THR A 41 -11.87 1.07 -16.09
CA THR A 41 -12.90 1.88 -15.44
C THR A 41 -13.43 2.98 -16.34
N ASN A 42 -14.73 3.25 -16.24
CA ASN A 42 -15.38 4.39 -16.90
C ASN A 42 -15.36 5.67 -16.06
N LYS A 43 -14.71 5.64 -14.89
CA LYS A 43 -14.56 6.80 -13.99
C LYS A 43 -13.15 7.41 -14.13
N PRO A 44 -12.96 8.69 -13.78
CA PRO A 44 -11.62 9.24 -13.63
C PRO A 44 -10.77 8.37 -12.68
N VAL A 45 -9.55 8.04 -13.13
CA VAL A 45 -8.62 7.23 -12.35
C VAL A 45 -7.98 8.06 -11.25
N ILE A 46 -7.93 7.49 -10.05
CA ILE A 46 -7.09 7.98 -8.97
C ILE A 46 -5.77 7.24 -9.08
N GLU A 47 -4.78 7.89 -9.67
CA GLU A 47 -3.49 7.29 -10.00
C GLU A 47 -2.71 6.88 -8.75
N ILE A 48 -1.99 5.76 -8.81
CA ILE A 48 -0.89 5.51 -7.88
C ILE A 48 0.29 6.39 -8.27
N THR A 49 1.00 6.90 -7.27
CA THR A 49 2.12 7.83 -7.43
C THR A 49 3.42 7.22 -6.93
N LEU A 50 4.56 7.83 -7.26
CA LEU A 50 5.84 7.44 -6.66
C LEU A 50 5.84 7.60 -5.14
N GLU A 51 5.11 8.59 -4.61
CA GLU A 51 4.95 8.79 -3.16
C GLU A 51 4.20 7.63 -2.50
N ASP A 52 3.12 7.13 -3.12
CA ASP A 52 2.42 5.92 -2.67
C ASP A 52 3.39 4.72 -2.65
N VAL A 53 4.12 4.51 -3.74
CA VAL A 53 5.05 3.38 -3.91
C VAL A 53 6.18 3.43 -2.87
N CYS A 54 6.86 4.55 -2.71
CA CYS A 54 7.99 4.65 -1.78
C CYS A 54 7.53 4.51 -0.32
N ALA A 55 6.36 5.07 0.04
CA ALA A 55 5.78 4.93 1.37
C ALA A 55 5.51 3.45 1.69
N ILE A 56 4.80 2.75 0.80
CA ILE A 56 4.44 1.35 1.02
C ILE A 56 5.66 0.44 0.94
N PHE A 57 6.59 0.68 0.01
CA PHE A 57 7.81 -0.11 -0.10
C PHE A 57 8.64 -0.02 1.19
N ASN A 58 8.83 1.19 1.74
CA ASN A 58 9.57 1.33 2.99
C ASN A 58 8.86 0.63 4.16
N ALA A 59 7.53 0.68 4.20
CA ALA A 59 6.74 0.03 5.25
C ALA A 59 6.75 -1.50 5.15
N GLU A 60 6.62 -2.06 3.94
CA GLU A 60 6.27 -3.46 3.73
C GLU A 60 7.41 -4.33 3.18
N ALA A 61 8.42 -3.76 2.52
CA ALA A 61 9.42 -4.59 1.84
C ALA A 61 10.16 -5.52 2.81
N GLY A 62 10.22 -6.80 2.45
CA GLY A 62 10.95 -7.85 3.16
C GLY A 62 12.44 -7.55 3.22
N LEU A 63 13.06 -7.87 4.35
CA LEU A 63 14.48 -7.65 4.58
C LEU A 63 15.15 -8.94 5.05
N THR A 64 16.37 -9.15 4.57
CA THR A 64 17.31 -10.11 5.15
C THR A 64 17.73 -9.65 6.57
N PRO A 65 18.29 -10.54 7.41
CA PRO A 65 18.83 -10.15 8.72
C PRO A 65 19.89 -9.03 8.66
N GLY A 66 20.58 -8.87 7.54
CA GLY A 66 21.55 -7.78 7.30
C GLY A 66 20.93 -6.42 6.95
N GLY A 67 19.60 -6.36 6.77
CA GLY A 67 18.88 -5.14 6.42
C GLY A 67 18.89 -4.81 4.92
N TYR A 68 19.13 -5.81 4.07
CA TYR A 68 19.03 -5.71 2.60
C TYR A 68 17.67 -6.20 2.11
N VAL A 69 17.17 -5.65 1.01
CA VAL A 69 15.92 -6.09 0.36
C VAL A 69 16.02 -7.59 0.05
N ASP A 70 15.04 -8.35 0.52
CA ASP A 70 14.94 -9.79 0.30
C ASP A 70 13.87 -10.06 -0.75
N THR A 71 14.29 -10.43 -1.95
CA THR A 71 13.39 -10.67 -3.10
C THR A 71 12.59 -11.96 -2.95
N THR A 72 12.99 -12.83 -2.03
CA THR A 72 12.37 -14.13 -1.76
C THR A 72 11.76 -14.21 -0.37
N HIS A 73 11.54 -13.06 0.26
CA HIS A 73 11.10 -12.99 1.65
C HIS A 73 9.80 -13.76 1.88
N ILE A 74 9.71 -14.39 3.06
CA ILE A 74 8.48 -15.00 3.57
C ILE A 74 7.96 -14.12 4.69
N HIS A 75 6.86 -13.44 4.42
CA HIS A 75 6.22 -12.50 5.35
C HIS A 75 5.41 -13.25 6.44
N SER A 76 4.91 -12.50 7.42
CA SER A 76 4.38 -13.07 8.66
C SER A 76 3.16 -13.99 8.50
N LEU A 77 2.40 -13.87 7.40
CA LEU A 77 1.25 -14.73 7.13
C LEU A 77 1.56 -15.80 6.06
N GLY A 78 2.82 -15.89 5.62
CA GLY A 78 3.31 -16.81 4.60
C GLY A 78 3.32 -16.23 3.19
N GLU A 79 3.18 -14.91 3.03
CA GLU A 79 3.27 -14.25 1.73
C GLU A 79 4.71 -14.31 1.19
N HIS A 80 4.85 -14.52 -0.11
CA HIS A 80 6.15 -14.62 -0.77
C HIS A 80 6.47 -13.39 -1.63
N GLY A 81 7.74 -12.96 -1.59
CA GLY A 81 8.30 -11.92 -2.46
C GLY A 81 8.70 -10.65 -1.71
N VAL A 82 9.12 -9.62 -2.45
CA VAL A 82 9.56 -8.33 -1.88
C VAL A 82 8.44 -7.71 -1.04
N LEU A 83 7.23 -7.65 -1.57
CA LEU A 83 6.03 -7.10 -0.93
C LEU A 83 4.98 -8.20 -0.70
N PRO A 84 4.25 -8.16 0.42
CA PRO A 84 3.30 -9.21 0.79
C PRO A 84 2.00 -9.10 -0.01
N LEU A 85 1.79 -9.95 -1.03
CA LEU A 85 0.49 -9.99 -1.71
C LEU A 85 -0.60 -10.47 -0.74
N PRO A 86 -1.77 -9.80 -0.68
CA PRO A 86 -2.85 -10.22 0.20
C PRO A 86 -3.42 -11.59 -0.20
N LYS A 87 -3.95 -12.34 0.77
CA LYS A 87 -4.53 -13.67 0.54
C LYS A 87 -5.62 -13.70 -0.53
N ASN A 88 -6.39 -12.62 -0.65
CA ASN A 88 -7.48 -12.42 -1.61
C ASN A 88 -7.03 -11.56 -2.81
N ILE A 89 -5.78 -11.65 -3.24
CA ILE A 89 -5.25 -10.86 -4.36
C ILE A 89 -6.05 -11.04 -5.65
N ASP A 90 -6.62 -12.22 -5.89
CA ASP A 90 -7.48 -12.55 -7.02
C ASP A 90 -8.78 -11.73 -7.07
N PHE A 91 -9.31 -11.32 -5.91
CA PHE A 91 -10.42 -10.37 -5.86
C PHE A 91 -10.00 -8.99 -6.38
N TRP A 92 -8.75 -8.58 -6.16
CA TRP A 92 -8.29 -7.22 -6.47
C TRP A 92 -7.71 -7.08 -7.87
N VAL A 93 -6.98 -8.08 -8.32
CA VAL A 93 -6.24 -8.07 -9.57
C VAL A 93 -6.46 -9.40 -10.27
N ASP A 94 -7.11 -9.35 -11.43
CA ASP A 94 -7.42 -10.55 -12.20
C ASP A 94 -6.14 -11.31 -12.58
N SER A 95 -6.19 -12.64 -12.49
CA SER A 95 -5.07 -13.54 -12.83
C SER A 95 -3.79 -13.30 -12.01
N ALA A 96 -3.91 -12.77 -10.79
CA ALA A 96 -2.78 -12.68 -9.89
C ALA A 96 -2.25 -14.05 -9.47
N PRO A 97 -0.92 -14.20 -9.26
CA PRO A 97 -0.37 -15.40 -8.68
C PRO A 97 -0.88 -15.59 -7.26
N SER A 98 -0.88 -16.84 -6.81
CA SER A 98 -1.17 -17.12 -5.40
C SER A 98 -0.11 -16.47 -4.50
N TRP A 99 -0.58 -15.72 -3.52
CA TRP A 99 0.23 -14.95 -2.56
C TRP A 99 1.33 -15.74 -1.83
N HIS A 100 1.15 -17.06 -1.67
CA HIS A 100 2.06 -17.96 -0.96
C HIS A 100 3.03 -18.71 -1.89
N GLN A 101 3.10 -18.35 -3.17
CA GLN A 101 3.99 -18.98 -4.14
C GLN A 101 5.21 -18.10 -4.40
N PRO A 102 6.43 -18.67 -4.51
CA PRO A 102 7.59 -17.91 -4.97
C PRO A 102 7.33 -17.25 -6.34
N MET A 103 7.83 -16.03 -6.53
CA MET A 103 7.65 -15.27 -7.76
C MET A 103 8.83 -14.32 -8.00
N SER A 104 9.03 -13.89 -9.26
CA SER A 104 10.04 -12.89 -9.59
C SER A 104 9.71 -11.52 -9.00
N VAL A 105 10.73 -10.66 -8.87
CA VAL A 105 10.57 -9.25 -8.46
C VAL A 105 9.56 -8.53 -9.36
N ASP A 106 9.67 -8.70 -10.68
CA ASP A 106 8.72 -8.17 -11.66
C ASP A 106 7.27 -8.54 -11.35
N THR A 107 7.04 -9.84 -11.12
CA THR A 107 5.72 -10.37 -10.84
C THR A 107 5.20 -9.80 -9.53
N ASN A 108 6.01 -9.84 -8.48
CA ASN A 108 5.62 -9.35 -7.16
C ASN A 108 5.27 -7.86 -7.18
N LEU A 109 6.16 -7.01 -7.71
CA LEU A 109 5.96 -5.55 -7.73
C LEU A 109 4.82 -5.15 -8.66
N TYR A 110 4.67 -5.78 -9.83
CA TYR A 110 3.55 -5.52 -10.73
C TYR A 110 2.21 -5.81 -10.04
N TYR A 111 2.01 -7.03 -9.54
CA TYR A 111 0.72 -7.39 -8.94
C TYR A 111 0.45 -6.64 -7.64
N PHE A 112 1.46 -6.36 -6.84
CA PHE A 112 1.29 -5.59 -5.60
C PHE A 112 0.90 -4.14 -5.88
N PHE A 113 1.55 -3.47 -6.84
CA PHE A 113 1.18 -2.09 -7.19
C PHE A 113 -0.14 -2.02 -7.98
N SER A 114 -0.47 -3.03 -8.79
CA SER A 114 -1.82 -3.18 -9.35
C SER A 114 -2.87 -3.32 -8.26
N TYR A 115 -2.57 -4.05 -7.17
CA TYR A 115 -3.44 -4.11 -5.99
C TYR A 115 -3.62 -2.74 -5.34
N CYS A 116 -2.55 -1.97 -5.16
CA CYS A 116 -2.65 -0.58 -4.68
C CYS A 116 -3.55 0.29 -5.59
N ALA A 117 -3.41 0.18 -6.91
CA ALA A 117 -4.25 0.89 -7.86
C ALA A 117 -5.72 0.44 -7.78
N SER A 118 -5.97 -0.86 -7.59
CA SER A 118 -7.31 -1.41 -7.36
C SER A 118 -7.90 -0.90 -6.06
N ILE A 119 -7.14 -0.77 -4.96
CA ILE A 119 -7.65 -0.15 -3.71
C ILE A 119 -8.16 1.27 -3.97
N LYS A 120 -7.41 2.07 -4.74
CA LYS A 120 -7.79 3.46 -5.03
C LYS A 120 -9.00 3.55 -5.96
N ASN A 121 -9.27 2.55 -6.80
CA ASN A 121 -10.22 2.67 -7.90
C ASN A 121 -11.41 1.71 -7.87
N LYS A 122 -11.34 0.60 -7.13
CA LYS A 122 -12.40 -0.42 -7.01
C LYS A 122 -13.18 -0.22 -5.71
N ALA A 123 -14.50 -0.40 -5.77
CA ALA A 123 -15.34 -0.44 -4.58
C ALA A 123 -15.25 -1.84 -3.95
N PHE A 124 -14.85 -1.92 -2.68
CA PHE A 124 -14.78 -3.20 -1.96
C PHE A 124 -16.14 -3.63 -1.42
N LYS A 125 -16.76 -2.73 -0.65
CA LYS A 125 -18.03 -2.94 0.05
C LYS A 125 -18.77 -1.61 0.15
N VAL A 126 -20.09 -1.63 0.19
CA VAL A 126 -20.87 -0.44 0.57
C VAL A 126 -21.11 -0.49 2.08
N ILE A 127 -20.63 0.50 2.84
CA ILE A 127 -20.94 0.70 4.26
C ILE A 127 -21.68 2.03 4.37
N GLU A 128 -22.92 2.00 4.87
CA GLU A 128 -23.72 3.21 5.14
C GLU A 128 -23.63 4.24 3.98
N PHE A 129 -23.83 3.76 2.74
CA PHE A 129 -23.77 4.52 1.47
C PHE A 129 -22.37 4.84 0.90
N LEU A 130 -21.28 4.49 1.59
CA LEU A 130 -19.91 4.72 1.14
C LEU A 130 -19.37 3.50 0.37
N HIS A 131 -18.99 3.68 -0.90
CA HIS A 131 -18.23 2.69 -1.67
C HIS A 131 -16.81 2.59 -1.09
N LEU A 132 -16.65 1.74 -0.08
CA LEU A 132 -15.45 1.64 0.74
C LEU A 132 -14.20 1.41 -0.12
N TYR A 133 -13.16 2.12 0.30
CA TYR A 133 -11.86 2.36 -0.33
C TYR A 133 -11.84 3.48 -1.35
N ARG A 134 -12.41 3.34 -2.56
CA ARG A 134 -12.41 4.44 -3.55
C ARG A 134 -12.90 5.75 -2.96
N ALA A 135 -14.02 5.72 -2.22
CA ALA A 135 -14.60 6.91 -1.62
C ALA A 135 -13.70 7.57 -0.53
N LEU A 136 -12.70 6.87 0.03
CA LEU A 136 -11.73 7.47 0.95
C LEU A 136 -10.78 8.44 0.23
N PHE A 137 -10.46 8.15 -1.04
CA PHE A 137 -9.58 8.96 -1.87
C PHE A 137 -10.32 10.08 -2.61
N GLU A 138 -11.66 10.03 -2.65
CA GLU A 138 -12.52 11.07 -3.24
C GLU A 138 -12.94 12.14 -2.21
N GLN A 139 -12.55 11.99 -0.94
CA GLN A 139 -12.82 12.99 0.10
C GLN A 139 -12.11 14.31 -0.18
N GLU A 140 -12.74 15.44 0.17
CA GLU A 140 -12.16 16.78 -0.06
C GLU A 140 -10.75 16.95 0.52
N PHE A 141 -10.48 16.35 1.69
CA PHE A 141 -9.18 16.45 2.37
C PHE A 141 -8.09 15.55 1.76
N SER A 142 -8.43 14.62 0.86
CA SER A 142 -7.49 13.64 0.31
C SER A 142 -7.40 13.68 -1.22
N LYS A 143 -8.43 14.11 -1.94
CA LYS A 143 -8.49 14.05 -3.42
C LYS A 143 -7.33 14.75 -4.14
N ASN A 144 -6.76 15.79 -3.55
CA ASN A 144 -5.65 16.58 -4.11
C ASN A 144 -4.38 16.55 -3.24
N ASP A 145 -4.33 15.70 -2.21
CA ASP A 145 -3.20 15.59 -1.29
C ASP A 145 -2.57 14.20 -1.41
N ARG A 146 -1.45 14.12 -2.15
CA ARG A 146 -0.75 12.86 -2.42
C ARG A 146 -0.24 12.19 -1.15
N ARG A 147 0.26 12.98 -0.19
CA ARG A 147 0.71 12.51 1.11
C ARG A 147 -0.44 11.87 1.88
N MET A 148 -1.60 12.54 1.89
CA MET A 148 -2.80 12.01 2.54
C MET A 148 -3.28 10.73 1.86
N GLN A 149 -3.25 10.66 0.51
CA GLN A 149 -3.60 9.44 -0.22
C GLN A 149 -2.65 8.28 0.14
N ALA A 150 -1.34 8.52 0.25
CA ALA A 150 -0.39 7.49 0.66
C ALA A 150 -0.66 6.98 2.09
N LEU A 151 -1.01 7.87 3.03
CA LEU A 151 -1.39 7.52 4.40
C LEU A 151 -2.69 6.71 4.47
N ILE A 152 -3.70 7.07 3.66
CA ILE A 152 -4.96 6.33 3.57
C ILE A 152 -4.72 4.95 2.95
N LEU A 153 -3.96 4.89 1.85
CA LEU A 153 -3.61 3.63 1.18
C LEU A 153 -2.90 2.67 2.14
N ALA A 154 -1.90 3.16 2.87
CA ALA A 154 -1.23 2.39 3.91
C ALA A 154 -2.21 1.93 5.00
N GLY A 155 -3.14 2.79 5.41
CA GLY A 155 -4.16 2.42 6.38
C GLY A 155 -5.10 1.31 5.92
N VAL A 156 -5.45 1.28 4.63
CA VAL A 156 -6.20 0.17 4.02
C VAL A 156 -5.36 -1.11 4.04
N ILE A 157 -4.10 -1.06 3.60
CA ILE A 157 -3.19 -2.21 3.56
C ILE A 157 -2.93 -2.78 4.97
N HIS A 158 -2.84 -1.92 5.99
CA HIS A 158 -2.64 -2.33 7.39
C HIS A 158 -3.92 -2.77 8.11
N GLY A 159 -5.07 -2.75 7.42
CA GLY A 159 -6.34 -3.23 7.96
C GLY A 159 -7.02 -2.27 8.95
N TYR A 160 -6.69 -0.97 8.94
CA TYR A 160 -7.35 0.03 9.81
C TYR A 160 -8.82 0.27 9.43
N PHE A 161 -9.23 -0.14 8.24
CA PHE A 161 -10.62 -0.08 7.79
C PHE A 161 -11.28 -1.46 7.74
N GLU A 162 -10.68 -2.48 8.36
CA GLU A 162 -11.19 -3.85 8.35
C GLU A 162 -11.87 -4.19 9.68
N VAL A 163 -13.13 -4.61 9.62
CA VAL A 163 -13.93 -4.99 10.81
C VAL A 163 -13.26 -6.09 11.65
N GLY A 164 -12.51 -6.99 11.01
CA GLY A 164 -11.84 -8.12 11.67
C GLY A 164 -10.84 -7.70 12.75
N THR A 165 -10.24 -6.51 12.61
CA THR A 165 -9.14 -6.01 13.46
C THR A 165 -9.60 -5.23 14.70
N TYR A 166 -10.92 -5.06 14.88
CA TYR A 166 -11.51 -4.37 16.02
C TYR A 166 -12.20 -5.35 16.98
N ARG A 167 -12.05 -5.14 18.29
CA ARG A 167 -12.66 -6.00 19.32
C ARG A 167 -14.19 -5.94 19.29
N SER A 168 -14.76 -4.76 19.05
CA SER A 168 -16.20 -4.48 18.92
C SER A 168 -16.80 -5.00 17.63
N LYS A 169 -15.98 -5.43 16.66
CA LYS A 169 -16.41 -5.75 15.29
C LYS A 169 -17.11 -4.59 14.59
N THR A 170 -16.70 -3.38 14.92
CA THR A 170 -17.14 -2.15 14.26
C THR A 170 -15.92 -1.29 13.95
N VAL A 171 -15.81 -0.80 12.71
CA VAL A 171 -14.80 0.19 12.34
C VAL A 171 -15.35 1.57 12.72
N PRO A 172 -14.66 2.36 13.56
CA PRO A 172 -15.11 3.71 13.91
C PRO A 172 -14.81 4.69 12.77
N LEU A 173 -15.45 4.50 11.61
CA LEU A 173 -15.09 5.15 10.35
C LEU A 173 -15.06 6.69 10.44
N GLY A 174 -16.09 7.31 11.02
CA GLY A 174 -16.13 8.77 11.20
C GLY A 174 -14.94 9.28 12.01
N TYR A 175 -14.63 8.62 13.13
CA TYR A 175 -13.47 8.96 13.96
C TYR A 175 -12.15 8.85 13.18
N LEU A 176 -11.95 7.78 12.41
CA LEU A 176 -10.75 7.63 11.59
C LEU A 176 -10.62 8.76 10.55
N LEU A 177 -11.70 9.05 9.82
CA LEU A 177 -11.70 10.09 8.79
C LEU A 177 -11.44 11.49 9.37
N ASP A 178 -12.03 11.80 10.53
CA ASP A 178 -11.81 13.08 11.21
C ASP A 178 -10.35 13.22 11.66
N ASN A 179 -9.73 12.16 12.17
CA ASN A 179 -8.33 12.19 12.58
C ASN A 179 -7.35 12.26 11.39
N TYR A 180 -7.65 11.57 10.28
CA TYR A 180 -6.91 11.76 9.03
C TYR A 180 -6.99 13.22 8.56
N ARG A 181 -8.20 13.80 8.53
CA ARG A 181 -8.42 15.20 8.14
C ARG A 181 -7.67 16.18 9.04
N SER A 182 -7.63 15.94 10.36
CA SER A 182 -6.93 16.77 11.33
C SER A 182 -5.42 16.54 11.37
N GLY A 183 -4.87 15.59 10.61
CA GLY A 183 -3.45 15.27 10.61
C GLY A 183 -2.97 14.65 11.93
N THR A 184 -3.86 14.00 12.67
CA THR A 184 -3.53 13.36 13.94
C THR A 184 -2.54 12.22 13.73
N ARG A 185 -1.54 12.11 14.61
CA ARG A 185 -0.53 11.05 14.54
C ARG A 185 -1.17 9.68 14.63
N LEU A 186 -0.71 8.72 13.82
CA LEU A 186 -1.30 7.38 13.72
C LEU A 186 -1.42 6.67 15.08
N ALA A 187 -0.36 6.72 15.90
CA ALA A 187 -0.37 6.09 17.22
C ALA A 187 -1.40 6.71 18.17
N GLN A 188 -1.60 8.03 18.09
CA GLN A 188 -2.61 8.75 18.86
C GLN A 188 -4.02 8.44 18.38
N MET A 189 -4.25 8.47 17.06
CA MET A 189 -5.54 8.12 16.46
C MET A 189 -5.94 6.69 16.85
N MET A 190 -5.10 5.70 16.54
CA MET A 190 -5.45 4.29 16.76
C MET A 190 -5.48 3.91 18.24
N GLY A 191 -4.70 4.59 19.09
CA GLY A 191 -4.67 4.36 20.54
C GLY A 191 -6.01 4.69 21.25
N ASN A 192 -6.87 5.50 20.64
CA ASN A 192 -8.20 5.83 21.14
C ASN A 192 -9.31 4.95 20.53
N THR A 193 -8.94 3.88 19.84
CA THR A 193 -9.87 2.89 19.29
C THR A 193 -9.71 1.55 20.00
N ASP A 194 -10.57 0.60 19.68
CA ASP A 194 -10.47 -0.79 20.13
C ASP A 194 -9.82 -1.72 19.09
N TYR A 195 -9.02 -1.14 18.19
CA TYR A 195 -8.12 -1.87 17.28
C TYR A 195 -7.22 -2.83 18.08
N ASP A 196 -6.98 -4.01 17.55
CA ASP A 196 -6.24 -5.10 18.22
C ASP A 196 -4.82 -4.69 18.65
N ARG A 197 -4.18 -3.78 17.92
CA ARG A 197 -2.86 -3.20 18.22
C ARG A 197 -2.95 -1.76 18.74
N ALA A 198 -4.10 -1.30 19.22
CA ALA A 198 -4.24 0.02 19.84
C ALA A 198 -3.19 0.21 20.96
N GLY A 199 -2.48 1.35 20.94
CA GLY A 199 -1.42 1.65 21.90
C GLY A 199 -0.07 0.95 21.66
N ALA A 200 0.03 0.06 20.67
CA ALA A 200 1.28 -0.62 20.38
C ALA A 200 2.31 0.29 19.70
N ALA A 201 3.59 0.17 20.10
CA ALA A 201 4.70 0.93 19.53
C ALA A 201 4.87 0.74 18.00
N ILE A 202 4.37 -0.37 17.46
CA ILE A 202 4.39 -0.66 16.02
C ILE A 202 3.68 0.42 15.19
N LEU A 203 2.66 1.09 15.74
CA LEU A 203 1.92 2.14 15.04
C LEU A 203 2.80 3.37 14.78
N ALA A 204 3.58 3.80 15.78
CA ALA A 204 4.52 4.91 15.63
C ALA A 204 5.65 4.56 14.64
N ASN A 205 6.12 3.32 14.66
CA ASN A 205 7.15 2.85 13.72
C ASN A 205 6.62 2.78 12.28
N ARG A 206 5.39 2.27 12.08
CA ARG A 206 4.73 2.25 10.76
C ARG A 206 4.59 3.65 10.20
N GLU A 207 4.07 4.59 10.98
CA GLU A 207 3.96 5.98 10.56
C GLU A 207 5.32 6.57 10.18
N ARG A 208 6.36 6.34 10.99
CA ARG A 208 7.72 6.80 10.66
C ARG A 208 8.20 6.24 9.32
N ASN A 209 8.03 4.94 9.08
CA ASN A 209 8.45 4.30 7.83
C ASN A 209 7.71 4.90 6.63
N LEU A 210 6.40 5.11 6.73
CA LEU A 210 5.62 5.76 5.68
C LEU A 210 6.18 7.16 5.39
N LEU A 211 6.37 7.99 6.41
CA LEU A 211 6.85 9.36 6.23
C LEU A 211 8.26 9.44 5.65
N VAL A 212 9.15 8.52 6.06
CA VAL A 212 10.49 8.40 5.48
C VAL A 212 10.41 8.00 4.01
N GLY A 213 9.59 6.99 3.69
CA GLY A 213 9.42 6.51 2.32
C GLY A 213 8.87 7.60 1.39
N MET A 214 7.89 8.39 1.84
CA MET A 214 7.38 9.53 1.06
C MET A 214 8.48 10.54 0.72
N GLY A 215 9.45 10.77 1.63
CA GLY A 215 10.58 11.66 1.38
C GLY A 215 11.40 11.26 0.16
N TRP A 216 11.58 9.95 -0.03
CA TRP A 216 12.37 9.38 -1.15
C TRP A 216 11.79 9.70 -2.52
N ALA A 217 10.47 9.93 -2.63
CA ALA A 217 9.83 10.27 -3.89
C ALA A 217 10.24 11.65 -4.43
N THR A 218 10.76 12.52 -3.56
CA THR A 218 11.18 13.89 -3.90
C THR A 218 12.69 14.07 -4.05
N GLU A 219 13.47 13.06 -3.67
CA GLU A 219 14.91 13.06 -3.86
C GLU A 219 15.23 13.00 -5.36
N PRO A 220 16.30 13.65 -5.86
CA PRO A 220 16.67 13.67 -7.27
C PRO A 220 16.89 12.26 -7.84
#